data_AF-A0A5C3Q5P3-F1
#
_entry.id   AF-A0A5C3Q5P3-F1
#
_cell.length_a   1.000
_cell.length_b   1.000
_cell.length_c   1.000
_cell.angle_alpha   90.00
_cell.angle_beta   90.00
_cell.angle_gamma   90.00
#
_symmetry.space_group_name_H-M   'P 1'
#
loop_
_entity.id
_entity.type
_entity.pdbx_description
1 polymer ?
#
loop_
_entity_poly.entity_id
_entity_poly.type
_entity_poly.pdbx_seq_one_letter_code
_entity_poly.pdbx_strand_id
1 'polypeptide(L)'
;MPNTKSLALLLLPAVAGLSVQTREAAIAAPTLTFKNNCSTQHTLWFAGVRRVTLPPRAAFSGSFRNNEAGYFYTGNANGLNTIKIGFFEDRYWLVKDEPLIGAVAVRVTPNVGAHDGFCVPAWCRLGACTDKQAYPEPPPSKRSEMEVRAEFEPPLYSCPEATSFTITPVALTKNSPRGWFTVQILIDADRNPKTRFEKYVQ
;
A
#
# COMPACT_ATOMS: atom_id res chain seq x y z
N MET A 1 58.34 -59.67 37.81
CA MET A 1 56.88 -59.46 37.74
C MET A 1 56.61 -58.19 36.95
N PRO A 2 56.32 -58.26 35.64
CA PRO A 2 55.95 -57.09 34.86
C PRO A 2 54.42 -56.91 34.89
N ASN A 3 53.99 -55.66 35.06
CA ASN A 3 52.61 -55.26 35.28
C ASN A 3 52.04 -54.70 33.96
N THR A 4 51.18 -55.46 33.30
CA THR A 4 50.65 -55.13 31.97
C THR A 4 49.36 -54.31 32.13
N LYS A 5 49.43 -53.00 31.89
CA LYS A 5 48.26 -52.11 31.89
C LYS A 5 47.60 -52.13 30.52
N SER A 6 46.41 -52.74 30.43
CA SER A 6 45.52 -52.67 29.26
C SER A 6 44.89 -51.29 29.14
N LEU A 7 45.14 -50.61 28.02
CA LEU A 7 44.43 -49.42 27.59
C LEU A 7 43.20 -49.85 26.78
N ALA A 8 42.01 -49.71 27.37
CA ALA A 8 40.74 -49.92 26.70
C ALA A 8 40.41 -48.68 25.85
N LEU A 9 40.49 -48.82 24.53
CA LEU A 9 40.16 -47.79 23.55
C LEU A 9 38.63 -47.80 23.35
N LEU A 10 37.92 -46.82 23.91
CA LEU A 10 36.48 -46.65 23.75
C LEU A 10 36.18 -46.03 22.36
N LEU A 11 35.67 -46.85 21.44
CA LEU A 11 35.13 -46.43 20.16
C LEU A 11 33.75 -45.81 20.36
N LEU A 12 33.64 -44.49 20.15
CA LEU A 12 32.35 -43.79 20.10
C LEU A 12 31.71 -43.96 18.71
N PRO A 13 30.39 -44.24 18.62
CA PRO A 13 29.70 -44.33 17.34
C PRO A 13 29.52 -42.94 16.73
N ALA A 14 29.89 -42.80 15.46
CA ALA A 14 29.64 -41.60 14.66
C ALA A 14 28.13 -41.51 14.36
N VAL A 15 27.42 -40.62 15.06
CA VAL A 15 26.01 -40.35 14.79
C VAL A 15 25.93 -39.42 13.58
N ALA A 16 25.54 -39.97 12.42
CA ALA A 16 25.25 -39.20 11.23
C ALA A 16 23.98 -38.37 11.47
N GLY A 17 24.14 -37.07 11.70
CA GLY A 17 23.02 -36.14 11.85
C GLY A 17 22.27 -35.97 10.53
N LEU A 18 21.02 -36.41 10.47
CA LEU A 18 20.09 -36.03 9.42
C LEU A 18 19.77 -34.54 9.56
N SER A 19 20.32 -33.71 8.69
CA SER A 19 19.89 -32.32 8.54
C SER A 19 18.52 -32.31 7.86
N VAL A 20 17.47 -32.06 8.64
CA VAL A 20 16.15 -31.75 8.09
C VAL A 20 16.24 -30.38 7.45
N GLN A 21 16.44 -30.33 6.13
CA GLN A 21 16.24 -29.11 5.34
C GLN A 21 14.74 -28.89 5.23
N THR A 22 14.19 -28.08 6.14
CA THR A 22 12.87 -27.49 5.96
C THR A 22 12.93 -26.61 4.70
N ARG A 23 12.37 -27.11 3.60
CA ARG A 23 12.07 -26.27 2.44
C ARG A 23 10.93 -25.36 2.84
N GLU A 24 11.28 -24.21 3.39
CA GLU A 24 10.34 -23.11 3.55
C GLU A 24 9.90 -22.72 2.13
N ALA A 25 8.69 -23.13 1.75
CA ALA A 25 8.13 -22.77 0.47
C ALA A 25 8.05 -21.25 0.45
N ALA A 26 8.90 -20.61 -0.34
CA ALA A 26 8.88 -19.16 -0.49
C ALA A 26 7.48 -18.77 -0.99
N ILE A 27 6.69 -18.15 -0.11
CA ILE A 27 5.38 -17.60 -0.46
C ILE A 27 5.66 -16.58 -1.58
N ALA A 28 5.12 -16.85 -2.76
CA ALA A 28 5.32 -15.96 -3.91
C ALA A 28 4.78 -14.57 -3.55
N ALA A 29 5.62 -13.56 -3.73
CA ALA A 29 5.25 -12.17 -3.50
C ALA A 29 4.08 -11.78 -4.42
N PRO A 30 3.00 -11.17 -3.89
CA PRO A 30 1.87 -10.77 -4.72
C PRO A 30 2.31 -9.75 -5.78
N THR A 31 1.67 -9.81 -6.94
CA THR A 31 1.86 -8.81 -8.00
C THR A 31 0.95 -7.61 -7.74
N LEU A 32 1.49 -6.40 -7.73
CA LEU A 32 0.69 -5.19 -7.69
C LEU A 32 0.68 -4.52 -9.07
N THR A 33 -0.52 -4.26 -9.57
CA THR A 33 -0.75 -3.48 -10.79
C THR A 33 -1.30 -2.12 -10.43
N PHE A 34 -0.57 -1.06 -10.74
CA PHE A 34 -1.02 0.31 -10.63
C PHE A 34 -1.55 0.78 -11.98
N LYS A 35 -2.84 1.13 -12.07
CA LYS A 35 -3.51 1.53 -13.31
C LYS A 35 -4.06 2.94 -13.22
N ASN A 36 -3.47 3.88 -13.96
CA ASN A 36 -3.92 5.26 -13.97
C ASN A 36 -5.20 5.43 -14.81
N ASN A 37 -6.36 5.49 -14.17
CA ASN A 37 -7.63 5.75 -14.85
C ASN A 37 -8.01 7.23 -14.93
N CYS A 38 -7.14 8.13 -14.48
CA CYS A 38 -7.36 9.57 -14.59
C CYS A 38 -7.03 10.08 -16.00
N SER A 39 -7.54 11.27 -16.31
CA SER A 39 -7.19 12.02 -17.55
C SER A 39 -5.84 12.72 -17.47
N THR A 40 -5.20 12.71 -16.29
CA THR A 40 -3.92 13.35 -16.00
C THR A 40 -2.87 12.30 -15.65
N GLN A 41 -1.60 12.65 -15.79
CA GLN A 41 -0.50 11.79 -15.33
C GLN A 41 -0.47 11.70 -13.80
N HIS A 42 -0.05 10.56 -13.26
CA HIS A 42 0.14 10.37 -11.83
C HIS A 42 1.44 9.65 -11.51
N THR A 43 2.13 10.13 -10.49
CA THR A 43 3.34 9.51 -9.96
C THR A 43 2.98 8.59 -8.82
N LEU A 44 3.39 7.32 -8.92
CA LEU A 44 3.31 6.35 -7.84
C LEU A 44 4.56 6.45 -6.98
N TRP A 45 4.35 6.61 -5.68
CA TRP A 45 5.37 6.59 -4.66
C TRP A 45 5.19 5.38 -3.76
N PHE A 46 6.30 4.86 -3.23
CA PHE A 46 6.31 3.84 -2.20
C PHE A 46 7.36 4.20 -1.16
N ALA A 47 6.95 4.35 0.10
CA ALA A 47 7.84 4.68 1.21
C ALA A 47 8.75 5.90 0.93
N GLY A 48 8.22 6.93 0.26
CA GLY A 48 8.96 8.14 -0.10
C GLY A 48 9.80 8.05 -1.37
N VAL A 49 9.89 6.86 -1.99
CA VAL A 49 10.66 6.63 -3.20
C VAL A 49 9.73 6.61 -4.42
N ARG A 50 10.07 7.39 -5.45
CA ARG A 50 9.35 7.37 -6.73
C ARG A 50 9.51 6.02 -7.39
N ARG A 51 8.41 5.33 -7.67
CA ARG A 51 8.42 4.05 -8.40
C ARG A 51 8.23 4.26 -9.90
N VAL A 52 7.18 4.97 -10.30
CA VAL A 52 6.83 5.19 -11.72
C VAL A 52 6.00 6.47 -11.88
N THR A 53 6.09 7.12 -13.04
CA THR A 53 5.13 8.15 -13.48
C THR A 53 4.32 7.58 -14.63
N LEU A 54 3.00 7.48 -14.45
CA LEU A 54 2.11 6.90 -15.44
C LEU A 54 1.35 7.99 -16.21
N PRO A 55 1.44 8.01 -17.55
CA PRO A 55 0.51 8.75 -18.39
C PRO A 55 -0.95 8.35 -18.13
N PRO A 56 -1.92 9.17 -18.58
CA PRO A 56 -3.33 8.80 -18.57
C PRO A 56 -3.54 7.42 -19.22
N ARG A 57 -4.38 6.58 -18.61
CA ARG A 57 -4.73 5.22 -19.08
C ARG A 57 -3.59 4.19 -19.09
N ALA A 58 -2.39 4.55 -18.67
CA ALA A 58 -1.27 3.62 -18.56
C ALA A 58 -1.37 2.74 -17.31
N ALA A 59 -0.64 1.62 -17.31
CA ALA A 59 -0.50 0.73 -16.16
C ALA A 59 0.95 0.32 -15.95
N PHE A 60 1.31 0.05 -14.70
CA PHE A 60 2.60 -0.51 -14.28
C PHE A 60 2.32 -1.71 -13.39
N SER A 61 3.05 -2.81 -13.58
CA SER A 61 2.96 -3.99 -12.72
C SER A 61 4.33 -4.36 -12.19
N GLY A 62 4.38 -4.78 -10.93
CA GLY A 62 5.60 -5.27 -10.29
C GLY A 62 5.28 -6.26 -9.17
N SER A 63 6.24 -7.12 -8.84
CA SER A 63 6.16 -7.94 -7.64
C SER A 63 6.53 -7.09 -6.42
N PHE A 64 5.77 -7.23 -5.32
CA PHE A 64 6.07 -6.55 -4.07
C PHE A 64 6.07 -7.54 -2.93
N ARG A 65 7.10 -7.49 -2.08
CA ARG A 65 7.12 -8.35 -0.91
C ARG A 65 6.02 -7.89 0.03
N ASN A 66 5.16 -8.83 0.41
CA ASN A 66 4.02 -8.65 1.30
C ASN A 66 4.39 -8.25 2.74
N ASN A 67 5.68 -8.15 3.06
CA ASN A 67 6.22 -7.72 4.35
C ASN A 67 7.09 -6.44 4.26
N GLU A 68 7.14 -5.77 3.11
CA GLU A 68 7.82 -4.48 3.01
C GLU A 68 7.01 -3.42 3.77
N ALA A 69 7.58 -2.86 4.83
CA ALA A 69 6.99 -1.76 5.57
C ALA A 69 6.90 -0.52 4.66
N GLY A 70 5.69 0.01 4.46
CA GLY A 70 5.51 1.19 3.64
C GLY A 70 4.08 1.37 3.15
N TYR A 71 3.89 2.47 2.43
CA TYR A 71 2.62 2.84 1.82
C TYR A 71 2.80 3.16 0.35
N PHE A 72 1.84 2.73 -0.47
CA PHE A 72 1.67 3.23 -1.83
C PHE A 72 0.78 4.45 -1.83
N TYR A 73 1.13 5.48 -2.58
CA TYR A 73 0.30 6.68 -2.73
C TYR A 73 0.63 7.43 -4.03
N THR A 74 -0.27 8.33 -4.40
CA THR A 74 -0.11 9.21 -5.56
C THR A 74 -0.10 10.66 -5.11
N GLY A 75 0.77 11.48 -5.68
CA GLY A 75 0.87 12.90 -5.36
C GLY A 75 2.32 13.33 -5.16
N ASN A 76 2.61 13.89 -3.98
CA ASN A 76 3.92 14.36 -3.58
C ASN A 76 4.81 13.22 -3.03
N ALA A 77 6.09 13.52 -2.76
CA ALA A 77 7.07 12.54 -2.30
C ALA A 77 6.97 12.19 -0.80
N ASN A 78 6.32 13.02 0.01
CA ASN A 78 6.21 12.80 1.46
C ASN A 78 4.90 12.09 1.86
N GLY A 79 3.98 11.93 0.92
CA GLY A 79 2.68 11.30 1.14
C GLY A 79 1.70 12.15 1.96
N LEU A 80 2.04 13.39 2.29
CA LEU A 80 1.14 14.28 3.02
C LEU A 80 -0.08 14.61 2.18
N ASN A 81 -1.25 14.74 2.81
CA ASN A 81 -2.50 15.09 2.14
C ASN A 81 -2.90 14.09 1.05
N THR A 82 -2.56 12.82 1.21
CA THR A 82 -2.86 11.74 0.24
C THR A 82 -3.63 10.59 0.88
N ILE A 83 -4.20 9.74 0.02
CA ILE A 83 -4.69 8.42 0.41
C ILE A 83 -3.54 7.44 0.19
N LYS A 84 -3.17 6.77 1.27
CA LYS A 84 -2.10 5.78 1.36
C LYS A 84 -2.71 4.38 1.39
N ILE A 85 -2.03 3.43 0.77
CA ILE A 85 -2.45 2.01 0.73
C ILE A 85 -1.38 1.19 1.42
N GLY A 86 -1.80 0.45 2.45
CA GLY A 86 -0.94 -0.49 3.16
C GLY A 86 -1.25 -1.93 2.77
N PHE A 87 -0.23 -2.78 2.83
CA PHE A 87 -0.32 -4.22 2.65
C PHE A 87 0.48 -4.93 3.75
N PHE A 88 -0.05 -6.03 4.25
CA PHE A 88 0.68 -6.93 5.15
C PHE A 88 0.11 -8.34 5.00
N GLU A 89 0.95 -9.29 4.58
CA GLU A 89 0.54 -10.67 4.30
C GLU A 89 -0.61 -10.73 3.28
N ASP A 90 -1.79 -11.19 3.69
CA ASP A 90 -3.04 -11.28 2.92
C ASP A 90 -3.96 -10.06 3.10
N ARG A 91 -3.54 -9.07 3.88
CA ARG A 91 -4.35 -7.94 4.29
C ARG A 91 -3.97 -6.66 3.57
N TYR A 92 -4.96 -5.80 3.39
CA TYR A 92 -4.80 -4.47 2.82
C TYR A 92 -5.73 -3.48 3.50
N TRP A 93 -5.31 -2.22 3.52
CA TRP A 93 -6.10 -1.14 4.12
C TRP A 93 -5.76 0.19 3.46
N LEU A 94 -6.61 1.18 3.71
CA LEU A 94 -6.41 2.55 3.30
C LEU A 94 -6.13 3.41 4.53
N VAL A 95 -5.24 4.39 4.39
CA VAL A 95 -5.00 5.45 5.36
C VAL A 95 -5.25 6.77 4.67
N LYS A 96 -6.04 7.65 5.26
CA LYS A 96 -6.27 9.01 4.77
C LYS A 96 -5.44 9.98 5.61
N ASP A 97 -4.55 10.71 4.95
CA ASP A 97 -3.76 11.75 5.58
C ASP A 97 -4.48 13.08 5.37
N GLU A 98 -5.23 13.54 6.39
CA GLU A 98 -6.03 14.75 6.28
C GLU A 98 -5.18 16.01 6.52
N PRO A 99 -5.46 17.12 5.80
CA PRO A 99 -6.54 17.29 4.85
C PRO A 99 -6.22 16.70 3.46
N LEU A 100 -7.20 16.10 2.78
CA LEU A 100 -7.03 15.46 1.46
C LEU A 100 -6.96 16.46 0.27
N ILE A 101 -6.19 17.55 0.42
CA ILE A 101 -6.07 18.62 -0.57
C ILE A 101 -5.29 18.11 -1.79
N GLY A 102 -5.95 18.01 -2.93
CA GLY A 102 -5.33 17.53 -4.18
C GLY A 102 -5.06 16.02 -4.20
N ALA A 103 -5.55 15.27 -3.21
CA ALA A 103 -5.54 13.82 -3.24
C ALA A 103 -6.36 13.30 -4.44
N VAL A 104 -6.17 12.04 -4.79
CA VAL A 104 -6.95 11.33 -5.82
C VAL A 104 -7.73 10.22 -5.15
N ALA A 105 -8.97 9.97 -5.56
CA ALA A 105 -9.71 8.82 -5.05
C ALA A 105 -8.99 7.52 -5.43
N VAL A 106 -8.98 6.54 -4.54
CA VAL A 106 -8.25 5.29 -4.73
C VAL A 106 -9.17 4.10 -4.53
N ARG A 107 -8.99 3.09 -5.39
CA ARG A 107 -9.60 1.77 -5.24
C ARG A 107 -8.53 0.68 -5.30
N VAL A 108 -8.58 -0.27 -4.37
CA VAL A 108 -7.75 -1.48 -4.35
C VAL A 108 -8.66 -2.67 -4.61
N THR A 109 -8.35 -3.46 -5.64
CA THR A 109 -9.17 -4.60 -6.07
C THR A 109 -8.31 -5.84 -6.15
N PRO A 110 -8.54 -6.86 -5.30
CA PRO A 110 -7.92 -8.17 -5.47
C PRO A 110 -8.30 -8.80 -6.81
N ASN A 111 -7.47 -9.71 -7.33
CA ASN A 111 -7.80 -10.46 -8.55
C ASN A 111 -8.82 -11.60 -8.34
N VAL A 112 -9.22 -11.83 -7.10
CA VAL A 112 -10.26 -12.77 -6.69
C VAL A 112 -11.54 -11.99 -6.37
N GLY A 113 -12.70 -12.53 -6.75
CA GLY A 113 -13.99 -11.92 -6.46
C GLY A 113 -14.33 -11.97 -4.96
N ALA A 114 -15.09 -10.98 -4.49
CA ALA A 114 -15.54 -10.93 -3.10
C ALA A 114 -16.46 -12.13 -2.76
N HIS A 115 -16.21 -12.77 -1.63
CA HIS A 115 -16.99 -13.91 -1.11
C HIS A 115 -16.80 -14.01 0.41
N ASP A 116 -17.85 -14.38 1.13
CA ASP A 116 -17.82 -14.62 2.59
C ASP A 116 -17.19 -13.50 3.44
N GLY A 117 -17.29 -12.24 2.99
CA GLY A 117 -16.68 -11.07 3.65
C GLY A 117 -15.20 -10.82 3.31
N PHE A 118 -14.57 -11.71 2.54
CA PHE A 118 -13.20 -11.59 2.05
C PHE A 118 -13.14 -10.99 0.64
N CYS A 119 -11.94 -10.54 0.26
CA CYS A 119 -11.62 -10.04 -1.08
C CYS A 119 -12.50 -8.87 -1.54
N VAL A 120 -13.06 -8.12 -0.59
CA VAL A 120 -13.91 -6.95 -0.86
C VAL A 120 -13.03 -5.77 -1.31
N PRO A 121 -13.30 -5.14 -2.47
CA PRO A 121 -12.50 -4.01 -2.91
C PRO A 121 -12.52 -2.86 -1.90
N ALA A 122 -11.34 -2.36 -1.49
CA ALA A 122 -11.24 -1.16 -0.68
C ALA A 122 -11.40 0.08 -1.55
N TRP A 123 -12.22 1.04 -1.13
CA TRP A 123 -12.47 2.27 -1.89
C TRP A 123 -12.58 3.48 -0.96
N CYS A 124 -11.72 4.48 -1.18
CA CYS A 124 -11.80 5.81 -0.58
C CYS A 124 -12.10 6.87 -1.67
N ARG A 125 -13.29 7.47 -1.63
CA ARG A 125 -13.70 8.59 -2.52
C ARG A 125 -13.42 9.92 -1.83
N LEU A 126 -12.84 10.88 -2.54
CA LEU A 126 -12.62 12.22 -2.00
C LEU A 126 -13.95 12.85 -1.54
N GLY A 127 -13.97 13.41 -0.33
CA GLY A 127 -15.16 14.00 0.30
C GLY A 127 -16.19 13.00 0.84
N ALA A 128 -16.03 11.70 0.57
CA ALA A 128 -16.89 10.65 1.11
C ALA A 128 -16.10 9.54 1.84
N CYS A 129 -14.78 9.70 1.96
CA CYS A 129 -13.91 8.75 2.63
C CYS A 129 -14.01 8.89 4.14
N THR A 130 -14.91 8.10 4.71
CA THR A 130 -15.14 8.04 6.16
C THR A 130 -14.07 7.22 6.86
N ASP A 131 -14.02 7.32 8.19
CA ASP A 131 -13.11 6.52 9.02
C ASP A 131 -13.40 5.01 8.95
N LYS A 132 -14.60 4.65 8.47
CA LYS A 132 -14.95 3.27 8.14
C LYS A 132 -14.27 2.78 6.86
N GLN A 133 -13.86 3.67 5.96
CA GLN A 133 -13.26 3.29 4.67
C GLN A 133 -11.74 3.40 4.65
N ALA A 134 -11.19 4.33 5.41
CA ALA A 134 -9.76 4.52 5.56
C ALA A 134 -9.44 4.96 6.99
N TYR A 135 -8.34 4.45 7.55
CA TYR A 135 -7.88 4.90 8.85
C TYR A 135 -7.42 6.36 8.80
N PRO A 136 -7.70 7.18 9.84
CA PRO A 136 -7.12 8.51 9.96
C PRO A 136 -5.62 8.47 10.27
N GLU A 137 -5.14 7.36 10.86
CA GLU A 137 -3.74 7.12 11.17
C GLU A 137 -3.35 5.69 10.78
N PRO A 138 -2.08 5.43 10.41
CA PRO A 138 -1.57 4.06 10.24
C PRO A 138 -2.03 3.11 11.35
N PRO A 139 -2.62 1.94 11.04
CA PRO A 139 -2.80 0.94 12.07
C PRO A 139 -1.42 0.55 12.62
N PRO A 140 -1.34 0.17 13.91
CA PRO A 140 -0.09 -0.26 14.50
C PRO A 140 0.50 -1.42 13.69
N SER A 141 1.79 -1.30 13.37
CA SER A 141 2.52 -2.25 12.51
C SER A 141 2.84 -3.58 13.18
N LYS A 142 2.57 -3.72 14.49
CA LYS A 142 2.84 -4.94 15.24
C LYS A 142 1.69 -5.93 15.06
N ARG A 143 2.03 -7.13 14.57
CA ARG A 143 1.12 -8.27 14.38
C ARG A 143 0.23 -8.53 15.60
N SER A 144 0.81 -8.45 16.81
CA SER A 144 0.12 -8.66 18.08
C SER A 144 -0.98 -7.64 18.39
N GLU A 145 -0.92 -6.45 17.80
CA GLU A 145 -1.93 -5.40 17.98
C GLU A 145 -3.02 -5.48 16.91
N MET A 146 -2.70 -6.00 15.72
CA MET A 146 -3.68 -6.28 14.66
C MET A 146 -4.54 -7.52 14.94
N GLU A 147 -4.03 -8.52 15.68
CA GLU A 147 -4.78 -9.74 16.03
C GLU A 147 -5.90 -9.50 17.05
N VAL A 148 -5.83 -8.43 17.85
CA VAL A 148 -6.80 -8.16 18.94
C VAL A 148 -8.08 -7.46 18.45
N ARG A 149 -8.13 -6.99 17.20
CA ARG A 149 -9.34 -6.41 16.57
C ARG A 149 -9.81 -7.27 15.41
N ALA A 150 -10.24 -8.50 15.70
CA ALA A 150 -10.89 -9.37 14.72
C ALA A 150 -12.41 -9.20 14.78
N GLU A 151 -12.89 -8.05 14.33
CA GLU A 151 -14.13 -7.99 13.58
C GLU A 151 -13.68 -7.42 12.23
N PHE A 152 -13.85 -8.19 11.14
CA PHE A 152 -13.38 -7.89 9.79
C PHE A 152 -14.17 -6.73 9.15
N GLU A 153 -14.40 -5.68 9.93
CA GLU A 153 -15.06 -4.49 9.49
C GLU A 153 -14.03 -3.53 8.87
N PRO A 154 -14.39 -2.89 7.75
CA PRO A 154 -13.64 -1.79 7.19
C PRO A 154 -13.17 -0.81 8.29
N PRO A 155 -11.93 -0.30 8.21
CA PRO A 155 -11.14 -0.17 6.98
C PRO A 155 -10.02 -1.22 6.77
N LEU A 156 -10.03 -2.36 7.49
CA LEU A 156 -9.11 -3.47 7.24
C LEU A 156 -9.78 -4.56 6.40
N TYR A 157 -9.11 -5.00 5.35
CA TYR A 157 -9.60 -6.01 4.41
C TYR A 157 -8.60 -7.18 4.33
N SER A 158 -9.08 -8.39 4.03
CA SER A 158 -8.26 -9.60 3.83
C SER A 158 -8.68 -10.33 2.56
N CYS A 159 -7.70 -10.89 1.85
CA CYS A 159 -7.91 -11.75 0.70
C CYS A 159 -6.75 -12.76 0.56
N PRO A 160 -6.82 -13.91 1.27
CA PRO A 160 -5.73 -14.90 1.30
C PRO A 160 -5.48 -15.59 -0.03
N GLU A 161 -6.49 -15.64 -0.90
CA GLU A 161 -6.40 -16.28 -2.22
C GLU A 161 -5.85 -15.35 -3.31
N ALA A 162 -5.73 -14.05 -3.04
CA ALA A 162 -5.26 -13.11 -4.04
C ALA A 162 -3.77 -13.26 -4.32
N THR A 163 -3.47 -13.57 -5.56
CA THR A 163 -2.09 -13.59 -6.09
C THR A 163 -1.69 -12.24 -6.69
N SER A 164 -2.67 -11.35 -6.92
CA SER A 164 -2.41 -9.99 -7.39
C SER A 164 -3.47 -8.99 -6.95
N PHE A 165 -3.07 -7.73 -6.87
CA PHE A 165 -3.96 -6.61 -6.55
C PHE A 165 -3.82 -5.50 -7.59
N THR A 166 -4.94 -4.90 -7.96
CA THR A 166 -4.98 -3.71 -8.83
C THR A 166 -5.30 -2.46 -8.00
N ILE A 167 -4.39 -1.49 -8.03
CA ILE A 167 -4.55 -0.15 -7.47
C ILE A 167 -4.96 0.80 -8.59
N THR A 168 -6.12 1.43 -8.45
CA THR A 168 -6.68 2.34 -9.46
C THR A 168 -6.95 3.71 -8.83
N PRO A 169 -6.19 4.75 -9.19
CA PRO A 169 -6.62 6.12 -9.01
C PRO A 169 -7.83 6.38 -9.89
N VAL A 170 -8.91 6.87 -9.30
CA VAL A 170 -10.16 7.15 -9.98
C VAL A 170 -10.31 8.66 -10.12
N ALA A 171 -10.37 9.16 -11.36
CA ALA A 171 -10.74 10.54 -11.58
C ALA A 171 -12.12 10.80 -10.99
N LEU A 172 -12.26 11.90 -10.26
CA LEU A 172 -13.58 12.44 -9.99
C LEU A 172 -14.15 12.92 -11.32
N THR A 173 -15.02 12.13 -11.94
CA THR A 173 -15.76 12.60 -13.11
C THR A 173 -16.60 13.80 -12.68
N LYS A 174 -16.47 14.92 -13.41
CA LYS A 174 -17.23 16.17 -13.20
C LYS A 174 -18.76 15.99 -13.12
N ASN A 175 -19.29 14.84 -13.53
CA ASN A 175 -20.72 14.50 -13.41
C ASN A 175 -21.15 14.00 -12.02
N SER A 176 -20.32 14.13 -10.99
CA SER A 176 -20.80 14.01 -9.60
C SER A 176 -21.59 15.29 -9.26
N PRO A 177 -22.91 15.25 -9.07
CA PRO A 177 -23.76 16.46 -9.11
C PRO A 177 -23.55 17.49 -7.98
N ARG A 178 -22.56 17.33 -7.09
CA ARG A 178 -22.35 18.21 -5.93
C ARG A 178 -20.88 18.28 -5.51
N GLY A 179 -20.07 19.00 -6.25
CA GLY A 179 -18.69 19.25 -5.84
C GLY A 179 -17.95 20.20 -6.76
N TRP A 180 -18.34 21.48 -6.72
CA TRP A 180 -17.45 22.54 -7.14
C TRP A 180 -16.27 22.57 -6.16
N PHE A 181 -15.05 22.31 -6.62
CA PHE A 181 -13.87 22.77 -5.88
C PHE A 181 -13.51 24.14 -6.46
N THR A 182 -13.75 25.17 -5.66
CA THR A 182 -13.19 26.49 -5.85
C THR A 182 -11.67 26.37 -5.72
N VAL A 183 -10.93 26.70 -6.77
CA VAL A 183 -9.49 26.93 -6.68
C VAL A 183 -9.33 28.25 -5.93
N GLN A 184 -9.11 28.19 -4.61
CA GLN A 184 -8.62 29.34 -3.86
C GLN A 184 -7.14 29.52 -4.19
N ILE A 185 -6.86 30.51 -5.04
CA ILE A 185 -5.54 31.09 -5.19
C ILE A 185 -5.28 31.91 -3.91
N LEU A 186 -4.37 31.45 -3.07
CA LEU A 186 -3.73 32.28 -2.05
C LEU A 186 -2.43 32.81 -2.65
N ILE A 187 -2.45 34.08 -3.03
CA ILE A 187 -1.27 34.92 -3.21
C ILE A 187 -1.15 35.75 -1.93
N ASP A 188 -0.01 35.65 -1.25
CA ASP A 188 0.62 36.71 -0.46
C ASP A 188 2.01 36.20 0.00
N ALA A 189 3.06 36.98 0.18
CA ALA A 189 3.40 38.34 -0.25
C ALA A 189 4.90 38.48 -0.02
N ASP A 190 5.72 38.58 -1.07
CA ASP A 190 6.95 39.36 -0.96
C ASP A 190 7.37 39.92 -2.33
N ARG A 191 7.07 41.22 -2.50
CA ARG A 191 7.72 42.26 -3.32
C ARG A 191 8.41 41.85 -4.65
N ASN A 192 7.80 42.22 -5.78
CA ASN A 192 8.25 43.36 -6.65
C ASN A 192 7.30 43.50 -7.89
N PRO A 193 6.63 44.65 -8.13
CA PRO A 193 5.50 44.72 -9.05
C PRO A 193 5.84 45.38 -10.38
N LYS A 194 5.95 44.62 -11.48
CA LYS A 194 5.73 45.15 -12.85
C LYS A 194 5.30 44.05 -13.81
N THR A 195 4.03 43.67 -13.79
CA THR A 195 3.43 43.06 -14.99
C THR A 195 1.94 43.39 -15.06
N ARG A 196 1.64 44.21 -16.06
CA ARG A 196 0.30 44.62 -16.50
C ARG A 196 -0.35 43.39 -17.13
N PHE A 197 -1.47 42.92 -16.58
CA PHE A 197 -2.27 41.87 -17.23
C PHE A 197 -3.54 42.50 -17.80
N GLU A 198 -3.64 42.45 -19.13
CA GLU A 198 -4.85 42.73 -19.88
C GLU A 198 -5.86 41.60 -19.71
N LYS A 199 -7.12 42.00 -19.52
CA LYS A 199 -8.26 41.16 -19.22
C LYS A 199 -8.80 40.57 -20.53
N TYR A 200 -8.78 39.24 -20.68
CA TYR A 200 -9.64 38.56 -21.64
C TYR A 200 -10.82 37.96 -20.89
N VAL A 201 -12.01 38.46 -21.24
CA VAL A 201 -13.31 37.93 -20.85
C VAL A 201 -13.76 37.00 -21.97
N GLN A 202 -13.93 35.71 -21.66
CA GLN A 202 -14.99 34.84 -22.20
C GLN A 202 -15.37 33.82 -21.13
#